data_AF-A0A7S2N3F5-F1
#
_entry.id   AF-A0A7S2N3F5-F1
#
_cell.length_a   1.000
_cell.length_b   1.000
_cell.length_c   1.000
_cell.angle_alpha   90.00
_cell.angle_beta   90.00
_cell.angle_gamma   90.00
#
_symmetry.space_group_name_H-M   'P 1'
#
loop_
_entity.id
_entity.type
_entity.pdbx_description
1 polymer ?
#
loop_
_entity_poly.entity_id
_entity_poly.type
_entity_poly.pdbx_seq_one_letter_code
_entity_poly.pdbx_strand_id
1 'polypeptide(L)'
;GALLIGWYEGWTWTDALYYCIVTTTTIGYGEWVPKRNGTKWFEVIFIPLAVGAMGHLLGTIANFIIEQRRKAYQKQLWTKQQNLTLHDLRKMDTTHNGEVTLLEYIEFMLKTMKKVDQSTLDELHGQFCALDLTKSGTICKKDLELMAKRRMRRVKNKLMLSSYKYKLTKTK
;
A
#
# COMPACT_ATOMS: atom_id res chain seq x y z
N GLY A 1 5.91 -12.71 -34.94
CA GLY A 1 7.24 -13.14 -34.46
C GLY A 1 7.43 -14.62 -34.64
N ALA A 2 6.84 -15.44 -33.77
CA ALA A 2 7.09 -16.88 -33.78
C ALA A 2 6.64 -17.64 -35.04
N LEU A 3 5.56 -17.22 -35.71
CA LEU A 3 5.17 -17.80 -37.00
C LEU A 3 6.19 -17.55 -38.12
N LEU A 4 6.86 -16.39 -38.09
CA LEU A 4 7.92 -16.06 -39.06
C LEU A 4 9.19 -16.90 -38.78
N ILE A 5 9.53 -17.07 -37.50
CA ILE A 5 10.65 -17.93 -37.08
C ILE A 5 10.36 -19.38 -37.45
N GLY A 6 9.16 -19.88 -37.13
CA GLY A 6 8.75 -21.24 -37.46
C GLY A 6 8.75 -21.51 -38.96
N TRP A 7 8.24 -20.59 -39.77
CA TRP A 7 8.28 -20.71 -41.23
C TRP A 7 9.73 -20.74 -41.77
N TYR A 8 10.61 -19.90 -41.22
CA TYR A 8 12.01 -19.85 -41.65
C TYR A 8 12.85 -21.06 -41.18
N GLU A 9 12.54 -21.62 -40.02
CA GLU A 9 13.19 -22.81 -39.47
C GLU A 9 12.59 -24.13 -39.99
N GLY A 10 11.44 -24.08 -40.67
CA GLY A 10 10.73 -25.26 -41.17
C GLY A 10 9.95 -26.02 -40.09
N TRP A 11 9.57 -25.32 -39.01
CA TRP A 11 8.73 -25.86 -37.94
C TRP A 11 7.27 -25.92 -38.37
N THR A 12 6.52 -26.85 -37.78
CA THR A 12 5.06 -26.83 -37.93
C THR A 12 4.48 -25.61 -37.22
N TRP A 13 3.26 -25.20 -37.62
CA TRP A 13 2.57 -24.07 -36.99
C TRP A 13 2.36 -24.28 -35.48
N THR A 14 2.13 -25.52 -35.05
CA THR A 14 1.97 -25.89 -33.64
C THR A 14 3.27 -25.74 -32.86
N ASP A 15 4.40 -26.18 -33.42
CA ASP A 15 5.71 -26.07 -32.76
C ASP A 15 6.14 -24.60 -32.61
N ALA A 16 5.87 -23.80 -33.65
CA ALA A 16 6.11 -22.36 -33.64
C ALA A 16 5.26 -21.63 -32.58
N LEU A 17 4.00 -22.02 -32.42
CA LEU A 17 3.11 -21.48 -31.39
C LEU A 17 3.56 -21.90 -29.98
N TYR A 18 3.91 -23.17 -29.80
CA TYR A 18 4.44 -23.69 -28.54
C TYR A 18 5.71 -22.95 -28.13
N TYR A 19 6.66 -22.81 -29.04
CA TYR A 19 7.88 -22.02 -28.84
C TYR A 19 7.56 -20.57 -28.44
N CYS A 20 6.62 -19.92 -29.15
CA CYS A 20 6.21 -18.56 -28.84
C CYS A 20 5.77 -18.42 -27.38
N ILE A 21 4.90 -19.32 -26.93
CA ILE A 21 4.30 -19.27 -25.60
C ILE A 21 5.38 -19.51 -24.56
N VAL A 22 6.16 -20.60 -24.69
CA VAL A 22 7.20 -20.98 -23.71
C VAL A 22 8.30 -19.92 -23.58
N THR A 23 8.70 -19.30 -24.69
CA THR A 23 9.73 -18.25 -24.69
C THR A 23 9.20 -16.92 -24.14
N THR A 24 8.00 -16.53 -24.54
CA THR A 24 7.37 -15.26 -24.11
C THR A 24 6.92 -15.30 -22.65
N THR A 25 6.53 -16.48 -22.14
CA THR A 25 6.22 -16.72 -20.72
C THR A 25 7.46 -16.96 -19.87
N THR A 26 8.67 -16.93 -20.46
CA THR A 26 9.95 -17.15 -19.78
C THR A 26 10.08 -18.54 -19.12
N ILE A 27 9.26 -19.51 -19.54
CA ILE A 27 9.38 -20.91 -19.09
C ILE A 27 10.67 -21.54 -19.67
N GLY A 28 10.90 -21.31 -20.97
CA GLY A 28 12.21 -21.56 -21.60
C GLY A 28 12.69 -23.01 -21.61
N TYR A 29 11.84 -24.00 -21.91
CA TYR A 29 12.24 -25.42 -21.94
C TYR A 29 13.38 -25.76 -22.92
N GLY A 30 13.56 -24.96 -23.98
CA GLY A 30 14.68 -25.10 -24.91
C GLY A 30 14.58 -26.27 -25.90
N GLU A 31 13.43 -26.95 -25.97
CA GLU A 31 13.19 -28.05 -26.90
C GLU A 31 13.21 -27.60 -28.38
N TRP A 32 12.63 -26.41 -28.63
CA TRP A 32 12.62 -25.76 -29.93
C TRP A 32 13.45 -24.48 -29.83
N VAL A 33 14.55 -24.42 -30.58
CA VAL A 33 15.46 -23.26 -30.65
C VAL A 33 15.92 -23.05 -32.09
N PRO A 34 15.98 -21.81 -32.60
CA PRO A 34 16.38 -21.60 -33.98
C PRO A 34 17.84 -21.95 -34.21
N LYS A 35 18.08 -22.65 -35.31
CA LYS A 35 19.43 -23.12 -35.65
C LYS A 35 20.09 -22.19 -36.65
N ARG A 36 19.33 -21.47 -37.46
CA ARG A 36 19.85 -20.60 -38.53
C ARG A 36 20.41 -19.29 -37.97
N ASN A 37 21.45 -18.76 -38.60
CA ASN A 37 22.11 -17.54 -38.12
C ASN A 37 21.20 -16.30 -38.22
N GLY A 38 20.34 -16.23 -39.23
CA GLY A 38 19.42 -15.08 -39.42
C GLY A 38 18.34 -14.98 -38.33
N THR A 39 17.78 -16.11 -37.92
CA THR A 39 16.76 -16.18 -36.85
C THR A 39 17.35 -15.91 -35.48
N LYS A 40 18.58 -16.37 -35.21
CA LYS A 40 19.29 -16.05 -33.95
C LYS A 40 19.42 -14.54 -33.71
N TRP A 41 19.87 -13.79 -34.72
CA TRP A 41 20.01 -12.32 -34.59
C TRP A 41 18.66 -11.63 -34.41
N PHE A 42 17.64 -12.09 -35.13
CA PHE A 42 16.28 -11.59 -34.97
C PHE A 42 15.75 -11.81 -33.54
N GLU A 43 16.00 -12.97 -32.95
CA GLU A 43 15.53 -13.33 -31.62
C GLU A 43 16.16 -12.55 -30.49
N VAL A 44 17.45 -12.23 -30.59
CA VAL A 44 18.13 -11.40 -29.59
C VAL A 44 17.41 -10.07 -29.38
N ILE A 45 16.82 -9.51 -30.45
CA ILE A 45 16.04 -8.27 -30.39
C ILE A 45 14.58 -8.55 -30.07
N PHE A 46 14.01 -9.60 -30.65
CA PHE A 46 12.58 -9.89 -30.55
C PHE A 46 12.15 -10.44 -29.18
N ILE A 47 12.95 -11.30 -28.54
CA ILE A 47 12.59 -11.95 -27.26
C ILE A 47 12.42 -10.91 -26.14
N PRO A 48 13.34 -9.96 -25.90
CA PRO A 48 13.13 -8.94 -24.87
C PRO A 48 11.85 -8.12 -25.07
N LEU A 49 11.54 -7.76 -26.32
CA LEU A 49 10.32 -7.02 -26.67
C LEU A 49 9.06 -7.87 -26.41
N ALA A 50 9.09 -9.14 -26.80
CA ALA A 50 7.97 -10.06 -26.60
C ALA A 50 7.71 -10.32 -25.12
N VAL A 51 8.76 -10.57 -24.32
CA VAL A 51 8.66 -10.76 -22.87
C VAL A 51 8.13 -9.49 -22.19
N GLY A 52 8.61 -8.31 -22.59
CA GLY A 52 8.11 -7.03 -22.09
C GLY A 52 6.62 -6.82 -22.39
N ALA A 53 6.20 -7.10 -23.63
CA ALA A 53 4.80 -7.01 -24.04
C ALA A 53 3.90 -7.99 -23.27
N MET A 54 4.38 -9.21 -23.02
CA MET A 54 3.65 -10.21 -22.23
C MET A 54 3.54 -9.82 -20.76
N GLY A 55 4.62 -9.30 -20.17
CA GLY A 55 4.58 -8.75 -18.81
C GLY A 55 3.55 -7.63 -18.68
N HIS A 56 3.49 -6.73 -19.67
CA HIS A 56 2.46 -5.68 -19.71
C HIS A 56 1.05 -6.27 -19.81
N LEU A 57 0.82 -7.25 -20.69
CA LEU A 57 -0.47 -7.93 -20.85
C LEU A 57 -0.92 -8.64 -19.56
N LEU A 58 -0.02 -9.33 -18.86
CA LEU A 58 -0.32 -9.95 -17.57
C LEU A 58 -0.64 -8.88 -16.51
N GLY A 59 0.10 -7.78 -16.51
CA GLY A 59 -0.15 -6.63 -15.64
C GLY A 59 -1.53 -6.02 -15.85
N THR A 60 -1.97 -5.82 -17.10
CA THR A 60 -3.29 -5.27 -17.40
C THR A 60 -4.41 -6.22 -16.99
N ILE A 61 -4.25 -7.53 -17.20
CA ILE A 61 -5.23 -8.54 -16.74
C ILE A 61 -5.31 -8.54 -15.20
N ALA A 62 -4.17 -8.52 -14.51
CA ALA A 62 -4.13 -8.46 -13.05
C ALA A 62 -4.83 -7.20 -12.53
N ASN A 63 -4.54 -6.04 -13.11
CA ASN A 63 -5.19 -4.78 -12.77
C ASN A 63 -6.70 -4.83 -13.02
N PHE A 64 -7.13 -5.37 -14.16
CA PHE A 64 -8.56 -5.54 -14.46
C PHE A 64 -9.28 -6.40 -13.40
N ILE A 65 -8.67 -7.51 -12.98
CA ILE A 65 -9.22 -8.37 -11.91
C ILE A 65 -9.29 -7.60 -10.59
N ILE A 66 -8.25 -6.85 -10.24
CA ILE A 66 -8.19 -6.05 -9.00
C ILE A 66 -9.26 -4.96 -9.01
N GLU A 67 -9.45 -4.27 -10.14
CA GLU A 67 -10.44 -3.22 -10.31
C GLU A 67 -11.86 -3.76 -10.23
N GLN A 68 -12.15 -4.92 -10.85
CA GLN A 68 -13.45 -5.56 -10.75
C GLN A 68 -13.79 -5.93 -9.31
N ARG A 69 -12.82 -6.50 -8.58
CA ARG A 69 -12.98 -6.77 -7.13
C ARG A 69 -13.22 -5.49 -6.34
N ARG A 70 -12.51 -4.39 -6.67
CA ARG A 70 -12.70 -3.07 -6.04
C ARG A 70 -14.11 -2.53 -6.26
N LYS A 71 -14.62 -2.56 -7.50
CA LYS A 71 -15.97 -2.09 -7.84
C LYS A 71 -17.05 -2.92 -7.16
N ALA A 72 -16.91 -4.25 -7.15
CA ALA A 72 -17.83 -5.15 -6.46
C ALA A 72 -17.88 -4.86 -4.94
N TYR A 73 -16.71 -4.67 -4.32
CA TYR A 73 -16.61 -4.33 -2.90
C TYR A 73 -17.27 -2.99 -2.58
N GLN A 74 -16.98 -1.94 -3.36
CA GLN A 74 -17.61 -0.63 -3.19
C GLN A 74 -19.13 -0.68 -3.31
N LYS A 75 -19.66 -1.45 -4.28
CA LYS A 75 -21.10 -1.62 -4.45
C LYS A 75 -21.74 -2.31 -3.24
N GLN A 76 -21.09 -3.34 -2.68
CA GLN A 76 -21.56 -4.02 -1.47
C GLN A 76 -21.55 -3.10 -0.24
N LEU A 77 -20.57 -2.20 -0.11
CA LEU A 77 -20.54 -1.23 0.99
C LEU A 77 -21.67 -0.21 0.87
N TRP A 78 -21.92 0.30 -0.34
CA TRP A 78 -23.00 1.25 -0.58
C TRP A 78 -24.37 0.66 -0.24
N THR A 79 -24.63 -0.60 -0.62
CA THR A 79 -25.90 -1.27 -0.29
C THR A 79 -26.02 -1.62 1.21
N LYS A 80 -24.91 -1.97 1.88
CA LYS A 80 -24.90 -2.19 3.33
C LYS A 80 -25.23 -0.91 4.12
N GLN A 81 -24.75 0.24 3.68
CA GLN A 81 -25.03 1.51 4.35
C GLN A 81 -26.53 1.85 4.33
N GLN A 82 -27.26 1.41 3.31
CA GLN A 82 -28.71 1.60 3.21
C GLN A 82 -29.50 0.63 4.13
N ASN A 83 -28.90 -0.48 4.56
CA ASN A 83 -29.50 -1.50 5.43
C ASN A 83 -28.63 -1.71 6.69
N LEU A 84 -28.46 -0.65 7.49
CA LEU A 84 -27.72 -0.74 8.74
C LEU A 84 -28.42 -1.70 9.70
N THR A 85 -27.74 -2.77 10.13
CA THR A 85 -28.32 -3.75 11.05
C THR A 85 -27.88 -3.50 12.50
N LEU A 86 -28.63 -4.03 13.45
CA LEU A 86 -28.28 -3.96 14.88
C LEU A 86 -26.93 -4.62 15.20
N HIS A 87 -26.56 -5.65 14.43
CA HIS A 87 -25.23 -6.27 14.53
C HIS A 87 -24.11 -5.32 14.07
N ASP A 88 -24.36 -4.49 13.05
CA ASP A 88 -23.39 -3.48 12.60
C ASP A 88 -23.23 -2.37 13.64
N LEU A 89 -24.32 -1.95 14.30
CA LEU A 89 -24.27 -1.01 15.43
C LEU A 89 -23.42 -1.55 16.59
N ARG A 90 -23.60 -2.83 16.99
CA ARG A 90 -22.77 -3.44 18.05
C ARG A 90 -21.29 -3.55 17.68
N LYS A 91 -20.97 -3.66 16.39
CA LYS A 91 -19.58 -3.68 15.93
C LYS A 91 -18.95 -2.29 15.89
N MET A 92 -19.76 -1.24 15.74
CA MET A 92 -19.31 0.15 15.73
C MET A 92 -19.19 0.73 17.13
N ASP A 93 -20.08 0.35 18.04
CA ASP A 93 -20.08 0.80 19.44
C ASP A 93 -18.91 0.17 20.22
N THR A 94 -17.74 0.78 20.09
CA THR A 94 -16.51 0.41 20.80
C THR A 94 -16.53 0.81 22.27
N THR A 95 -17.33 1.81 22.63
CA THR A 95 -17.46 2.28 24.01
C THR A 95 -18.51 1.51 24.81
N HIS A 96 -19.28 0.64 24.15
CA HIS A 96 -20.33 -0.21 24.72
C HIS A 96 -21.38 0.58 25.50
N ASN A 97 -21.65 1.81 25.08
CA ASN A 97 -22.62 2.69 25.72
C ASN A 97 -24.02 2.62 25.06
N GLY A 98 -24.17 1.85 23.99
CA GLY A 98 -25.42 1.70 23.24
C GLY A 98 -25.66 2.78 22.19
N GLU A 99 -24.73 3.73 22.04
CA GLU A 99 -24.74 4.79 21.04
C GLU A 99 -23.51 4.67 20.12
N VAL A 100 -23.57 5.26 18.93
CA VAL A 100 -22.41 5.31 18.02
C VAL A 100 -22.09 6.77 17.73
N THR A 101 -20.92 7.21 18.15
CA THR A 101 -20.45 8.58 17.90
C THR A 101 -19.99 8.77 16.45
N LEU A 102 -19.89 10.02 16.00
CA LEU A 102 -19.38 10.33 14.66
C LEU A 102 -17.97 9.79 14.42
N LEU A 103 -17.11 9.81 15.45
CA LEU A 103 -15.74 9.30 15.36
C LEU A 103 -15.74 7.77 15.19
N GLU A 104 -16.49 7.04 16.03
CA GLU A 104 -16.61 5.59 15.93
C GLU A 104 -17.18 5.15 14.58
N TYR A 105 -18.19 5.87 14.08
CA TYR A 105 -18.74 5.65 12.75
C TYR A 105 -17.69 5.86 11.65
N ILE A 106 -16.95 6.97 11.68
CA ILE A 106 -15.93 7.28 10.67
C ILE A 106 -14.78 6.26 10.71
N GLU A 107 -14.30 5.90 11.90
CA GLU A 107 -13.24 4.91 12.06
C GLU A 107 -13.65 3.55 11.54
N PHE A 108 -14.85 3.10 11.91
CA PHE A 108 -15.39 1.84 11.41
C PHE A 108 -15.56 1.87 9.90
N MET A 109 -16.06 2.98 9.34
CA MET A 109 -16.24 3.13 7.90
C MET A 109 -14.89 3.11 7.17
N LEU A 110 -13.88 3.82 7.67
CA LEU A 110 -12.53 3.85 7.08
C LEU A 110 -11.84 2.48 7.13
N LYS A 111 -11.97 1.76 8.25
CA LYS A 111 -11.48 0.38 8.41
C LYS A 111 -12.19 -0.58 7.47
N THR A 112 -13.52 -0.53 7.45
CA THR A 112 -14.34 -1.41 6.62
C THR A 112 -14.10 -1.13 5.14
N MET A 113 -13.86 0.12 4.75
CA MET A 113 -13.50 0.47 3.37
C MET A 113 -12.07 0.04 2.98
N LYS A 114 -11.27 -0.50 3.91
CA LYS A 114 -9.83 -0.78 3.73
C LYS A 114 -9.08 0.44 3.19
N LYS A 115 -9.51 1.63 3.58
CA LYS A 115 -8.81 2.89 3.26
C LYS A 115 -7.72 3.21 4.27
N VAL A 116 -7.90 2.73 5.49
CA VAL A 116 -6.96 2.91 6.58
C VAL A 116 -6.79 1.58 7.28
N ASP A 117 -5.53 1.18 7.50
CA ASP A 117 -5.20 0.00 8.26
C ASP A 117 -5.39 0.25 9.76
N GLN A 118 -5.64 -0.82 10.53
CA GLN A 118 -5.79 -0.74 11.98
C GLN A 118 -4.57 -0.06 12.62
N SER A 119 -3.36 -0.42 12.19
CA SER A 119 -2.11 0.12 12.72
C SER A 119 -2.02 1.65 12.56
N THR A 120 -2.49 2.17 11.44
CA THR A 120 -2.49 3.60 11.16
C THR A 120 -3.47 4.33 12.08
N LEU A 121 -4.64 3.73 12.34
CA LEU A 121 -5.59 4.29 13.30
C LEU A 121 -5.06 4.24 14.72
N ASP A 122 -4.42 3.15 15.12
CA ASP A 122 -3.80 3.02 16.45
C ASP A 122 -2.67 4.06 16.64
N GLU A 123 -1.87 4.33 15.60
CA GLU A 123 -0.85 5.36 15.62
C GLU A 123 -1.45 6.77 15.75
N LEU A 124 -2.50 7.07 14.98
CA LEU A 124 -3.21 8.36 15.06
C LEU A 124 -3.86 8.57 16.43
N HIS A 125 -4.45 7.52 17.01
CA HIS A 125 -4.98 7.53 18.37
C HIS A 125 -3.88 7.78 19.40
N GLY A 126 -2.73 7.14 19.23
CA GLY A 126 -1.54 7.36 20.07
C GLY A 126 -1.04 8.81 19.99
N GLN A 127 -1.00 9.39 18.79
CA GLN A 127 -0.64 10.79 18.60
C GLN A 127 -1.65 11.73 19.26
N PHE A 128 -2.95 11.45 19.13
CA PHE A 128 -3.99 12.22 19.79
C PHE A 128 -3.86 12.17 21.32
N CYS A 129 -3.67 10.98 21.89
CA CYS A 129 -3.46 10.81 23.33
C CYS A 129 -2.20 11.53 23.85
N ALA A 130 -1.16 11.64 23.02
CA ALA A 130 0.05 12.41 23.36
C ALA A 130 -0.19 13.93 23.37
N LEU A 131 -1.17 14.40 22.58
CA LEU A 131 -1.53 15.82 22.45
C LEU A 131 -2.60 16.25 23.48
N ASP A 132 -3.55 15.39 23.82
CA ASP A 132 -4.57 15.66 24.84
C ASP A 132 -4.01 15.46 26.26
N LEU A 133 -3.26 16.46 26.72
CA LEU A 133 -2.61 16.46 28.04
C LEU A 133 -3.61 16.54 29.19
N THR A 134 -4.78 17.13 28.94
CA THR A 134 -5.87 17.28 29.91
C THR A 134 -6.80 16.08 29.96
N LYS A 135 -6.63 15.09 29.05
CA LYS A 135 -7.51 13.92 28.90
C LYS A 135 -8.97 14.32 28.75
N SER A 136 -9.22 15.43 28.07
CA SER A 136 -10.56 15.98 27.87
C SER A 136 -11.34 15.25 26.77
N GLY A 137 -10.68 14.39 25.99
CA GLY A 137 -11.23 13.79 24.77
C GLY A 137 -11.23 14.76 23.58
N THR A 138 -10.65 15.95 23.76
CA THR A 138 -10.51 17.00 22.74
C THR A 138 -9.13 17.65 22.86
N ILE A 139 -8.60 18.22 21.78
CA ILE A 139 -7.38 19.04 21.86
C ILE A 139 -7.83 20.48 22.13
N CYS A 140 -7.66 20.92 23.36
CA CYS A 140 -8.12 22.24 23.81
C CYS A 140 -6.97 23.25 23.95
N LYS A 141 -7.31 24.54 24.08
CA LYS A 141 -6.33 25.62 24.26
C LYS A 141 -5.38 25.37 25.45
N LYS A 142 -5.90 24.77 26.53
CA LYS A 142 -5.09 24.45 27.72
C LYS A 142 -4.02 23.40 27.41
N ASP A 143 -4.30 22.43 26.54
CA ASP A 143 -3.30 21.44 26.11
C ASP A 143 -2.14 22.13 25.39
N LEU A 144 -2.46 23.04 24.46
CA LEU A 144 -1.47 23.84 23.73
C LEU A 144 -0.63 24.71 24.66
N GLU A 145 -1.26 25.36 25.65
CA GLU A 145 -0.55 26.15 26.66
C GLU A 145 0.39 25.29 27.52
N LEU A 146 -0.06 24.10 27.93
CA LEU A 146 0.77 23.14 28.67
C LEU A 146 1.94 22.64 27.83
N MET A 147 1.72 22.36 26.54
CA MET A 147 2.78 22.01 25.60
C MET A 147 3.81 23.13 25.45
N ALA A 148 3.36 24.37 25.28
CA ALA A 148 4.25 25.54 25.19
C ALA A 148 5.06 25.75 26.48
N LYS A 149 4.42 25.63 27.65
CA LYS A 149 5.10 25.68 28.96
C LYS A 149 6.15 24.58 29.12
N ARG A 150 5.83 23.33 28.71
CA ARG A 150 6.79 22.21 28.71
C ARG A 150 7.98 22.50 27.78
N ARG A 151 7.74 23.06 26.59
CA ARG A 151 8.79 23.42 25.62
C ARG A 151 9.72 24.50 26.18
N MET A 152 9.17 25.56 26.77
CA MET A 152 9.94 26.64 27.41
C MET A 152 10.78 26.13 28.60
N ARG A 153 10.21 25.26 29.45
CA ARG A 153 10.95 24.64 30.56
C ARG A 153 12.13 23.80 30.08
N ARG A 154 11.96 23.02 29.01
CA ARG A 154 13.07 22.22 28.41
C ARG A 154 14.20 23.11 27.91
N VAL A 155 13.87 24.19 27.19
CA VAL A 155 14.88 25.16 26.71
C VAL A 155 15.61 25.81 27.88
N LYS A 156 14.87 26.28 28.90
CA LYS A 156 15.46 26.89 30.10
C LYS A 156 16.42 25.94 30.82
N ASN A 157 16.02 24.68 31.03
CA ASN A 157 16.87 23.69 31.70
C ASN A 157 18.12 23.36 30.88
N LYS A 158 18.02 23.28 29.55
CA LYS A 158 19.16 23.05 28.66
C LYS A 158 20.17 24.21 28.71
N LEU A 159 19.67 25.46 28.72
CA LEU A 159 20.51 26.65 28.86
C LEU A 159 21.21 26.70 30.22
N MET A 160 20.50 26.40 31.31
CA MET A 160 21.07 26.35 32.66
C MET A 160 22.18 25.30 32.78
N LEU A 161 21.96 24.10 32.24
CA LEU A 161 22.96 23.02 32.22
C LEU A 161 24.20 23.42 31.40
N SER A 162 24.01 24.09 30.26
CA SER A 162 25.11 24.61 29.44
C SER A 162 25.94 25.65 30.21
N SER A 163 25.26 26.60 30.87
CA SER A 163 25.92 27.62 31.70
C SER A 163 26.68 27.01 32.89
N TYR A 164 26.11 25.99 33.54
CA TYR A 164 26.75 25.29 34.65
C TYR A 164 28.00 24.50 34.20
N LYS A 165 27.92 23.78 33.07
CA LYS A 165 29.08 23.08 32.48
C LYS A 165 30.21 24.05 32.11
N TYR A 166 29.86 25.19 31.50
CA TYR A 166 30.84 26.23 31.16
C TYR A 166 31.59 26.74 32.39
N LYS A 167 30.88 26.98 33.50
CA LYS A 167 31.52 27.37 34.77
C LYS A 167 32.47 26.29 35.28
N LEU A 168 32.07 25.02 35.27
CA LEU A 168 32.93 23.91 35.72
C LEU A 168 34.21 23.74 34.88
N THR A 169 34.15 24.00 33.58
CA THR A 169 35.34 23.93 32.71
C THR A 169 36.30 25.10 32.86
N LYS A 170 35.87 26.22 33.44
CA LYS A 170 36.72 27.41 33.63
C LYS A 170 37.38 27.47 35.01
N THR A 171 36.93 26.64 35.96
CA THR A 171 37.47 26.54 37.32
C THR A 171 38.47 25.39 37.50
N LYS A 172 38.79 24.65 36.42
CA LYS A 172 39.92 23.72 36.35
C LYS A 172 41.04 24.35 35.52
#